data_AF-A0A7V9ZNR8-F1
#
_entry.id   AF-A0A7V9ZNR8-F1
#
_cell.length_a   1.000
_cell.length_b   1.000
_cell.length_c   1.000
_cell.angle_alpha   90.00
_cell.angle_beta   90.00
_cell.angle_gamma   90.00
#
_symmetry.space_group_name_H-M   'P 1'
#
loop_
_entity.id
_entity.type
_entity.pdbx_description
1 polymer ?
#
loop_
_entity_poly.entity_id
_entity_poly.type
_entity_poly.pdbx_seq_one_letter_code
_entity_poly.pdbx_strand_id
1 'polypeptide(L)'
;MNEDYLWDKSGEPDPEIEQLENVMGRLRFKRPVELLPLPATPPVRSFKLSFSPALAVAATLLILLLAGGVWLGLRRSSSREGRDPIATRAAPIEEKRSDQGVSGPRPPIGPENPGDPTGAVSSNPPDNELPIPVVPRNKSPRRFSAPRQQEMARYREKRTSPRREQIAREGEAAKAQLIMALHIASDKLNSVQKKIQGNPGT
;
A
#
# COMPACT_ATOMS: atom_id res chain seq x y z
N MET A 1 -41.05 -22.79 7.67
CA MET A 1 -40.66 -21.46 8.22
C MET A 1 -41.03 -20.42 7.20
N ASN A 2 -41.82 -19.43 7.58
CA ASN A 2 -42.42 -18.46 6.66
C ASN A 2 -41.49 -17.24 6.53
N GLU A 3 -40.90 -17.01 5.36
CA GLU A 3 -39.87 -15.97 5.21
C GLU A 3 -40.44 -14.56 5.28
N ASP A 4 -41.72 -14.40 4.96
CA ASP A 4 -42.44 -13.13 4.99
C ASP A 4 -42.47 -12.55 6.42
N TYR A 5 -42.64 -13.40 7.44
CA TYR A 5 -42.66 -12.95 8.85
C TYR A 5 -41.34 -12.32 9.30
N LEU A 6 -40.20 -12.76 8.76
CA LEU A 6 -38.87 -12.32 9.20
C LEU A 6 -38.52 -10.90 8.75
N TRP A 7 -39.12 -10.42 7.66
CA TRP A 7 -38.75 -9.13 7.06
C TRP A 7 -39.76 -8.02 7.32
N ASP A 8 -41.06 -8.33 7.36
CA ASP A 8 -42.11 -7.32 7.51
C ASP A 8 -43.21 -7.67 8.53
N LYS A 9 -43.11 -8.85 9.19
CA LYS A 9 -44.12 -9.36 10.13
C LYS A 9 -45.52 -9.55 9.52
N SER A 10 -45.65 -9.68 8.19
CA SER A 10 -46.95 -9.78 7.51
C SER A 10 -47.53 -11.19 7.42
N GLY A 11 -46.84 -12.21 7.94
CA GLY A 11 -47.29 -13.61 7.95
C GLY A 11 -47.87 -14.11 9.28
N GLU A 12 -48.42 -15.34 9.25
CA GLU A 12 -48.86 -16.05 10.46
C GLU A 12 -47.64 -16.37 11.34
N PRO A 13 -47.57 -15.87 12.59
CA PRO A 13 -46.42 -16.02 13.45
C PRO A 13 -46.23 -17.48 13.86
N ASP A 14 -45.00 -17.97 13.72
CA ASP A 14 -44.63 -19.27 14.27
C ASP A 14 -44.68 -19.19 15.82
N PRO A 15 -45.38 -20.11 16.50
CA PRO A 15 -45.52 -20.09 17.96
C PRO A 15 -44.19 -20.12 18.71
N GLU A 16 -43.13 -20.70 18.11
CA GLU A 16 -41.80 -20.70 18.72
C GLU A 16 -41.14 -19.31 18.63
N ILE A 17 -41.33 -18.61 17.51
CA ILE A 17 -40.79 -17.26 17.31
C ILE A 17 -41.51 -16.27 18.22
N GLU A 18 -42.83 -16.40 18.40
CA GLU A 18 -43.60 -15.55 19.32
C GLU A 18 -43.10 -15.67 20.76
N GLN A 19 -42.82 -16.89 21.23
CA GLN A 19 -42.25 -17.11 22.56
C GLN A 19 -40.86 -16.47 22.69
N LEU A 20 -40.02 -16.59 21.66
CA LEU A 20 -38.69 -16.00 21.66
C LEU A 20 -38.74 -14.47 21.65
N GLU A 21 -39.63 -13.88 20.84
CA GLU A 21 -39.86 -12.43 20.82
C GLU A 21 -40.34 -11.92 22.19
N ASN A 22 -41.19 -12.68 22.89
CA ASN A 22 -41.67 -12.31 24.22
C ASN A 22 -40.54 -12.37 25.27
N VAL A 23 -39.74 -13.44 25.27
CA VAL A 23 -38.59 -13.59 26.19
C VAL A 23 -37.54 -12.51 25.93
N MET A 24 -37.18 -12.27 24.67
CA MET A 24 -36.22 -11.22 24.30
C MET A 24 -36.79 -9.82 24.51
N GLY A 25 -38.09 -9.62 24.29
CA GLY A 25 -38.79 -8.36 24.52
C GLY A 25 -38.68 -7.90 25.97
N ARG A 26 -38.68 -8.84 26.92
CA ARG A 26 -38.47 -8.56 28.35
C ARG A 26 -37.04 -8.14 28.69
N LEU A 27 -36.06 -8.63 27.92
CA LEU A 27 -34.65 -8.27 28.04
C LEU A 27 -34.26 -7.04 27.23
N ARG A 28 -35.17 -6.49 26.40
CA ARG A 28 -34.91 -5.23 25.69
C ARG A 28 -34.62 -4.16 26.72
N PHE A 29 -33.39 -3.67 26.67
CA PHE A 29 -32.90 -2.63 27.55
C PHE A 29 -33.72 -1.36 27.31
N LYS A 30 -34.67 -1.10 28.21
CA LYS A 30 -35.41 0.17 28.29
C LYS A 30 -34.45 1.22 28.84
N ARG A 31 -33.46 1.61 28.05
CA ARG A 31 -32.68 2.80 28.38
C ARG A 31 -33.65 3.96 28.29
N PRO A 32 -33.94 4.69 29.38
CA PRO A 32 -34.53 6.00 29.22
C PRO A 32 -33.58 6.75 28.31
N VAL A 33 -34.08 7.22 27.17
CA VAL A 33 -33.34 8.14 26.31
C VAL A 33 -33.29 9.45 27.08
N GLU A 34 -32.44 9.50 28.12
CA GLU A 34 -31.92 10.75 28.61
C GLU A 34 -31.22 11.35 27.41
N LEU A 35 -31.85 12.39 26.87
CA LEU A 35 -31.32 13.25 25.84
C LEU A 35 -30.07 13.90 26.43
N LEU A 36 -28.97 13.15 26.44
CA LEU A 36 -27.63 13.67 26.65
C LEU A 36 -27.53 14.89 25.72
N PRO A 37 -27.20 16.09 26.24
CA PRO A 37 -26.99 17.25 25.39
C PRO A 37 -25.83 16.89 24.47
N LEU A 38 -26.15 16.46 23.24
CA LEU A 38 -25.15 16.18 22.25
C LEU A 38 -24.40 17.49 22.05
N PRO A 39 -23.07 17.55 22.28
CA PRO A 39 -22.30 18.73 21.94
C PRO A 39 -22.60 19.01 20.47
N ALA A 40 -23.12 20.21 20.17
CA ALA A 40 -23.48 20.62 18.83
C ALA A 40 -22.35 20.23 17.89
N THR A 41 -22.57 19.18 17.10
CA THR A 41 -21.56 18.67 16.20
C THR A 41 -21.27 19.81 15.23
N PRO A 42 -20.03 20.31 15.18
CA PRO A 42 -19.71 21.38 14.25
C PRO A 42 -20.10 20.90 12.85
N PRO A 43 -20.72 21.75 12.02
CA PRO A 43 -21.15 21.33 10.69
C PRO A 43 -19.95 20.69 10.01
N VAL A 44 -20.13 19.45 9.57
CA VAL A 44 -19.09 18.69 8.86
C VAL A 44 -18.85 19.48 7.58
N ARG A 45 -17.84 20.37 7.62
CA ARG A 45 -17.46 21.22 6.51
C ARG A 45 -16.91 20.28 5.46
N SER A 46 -17.81 19.84 4.57
CA SER A 46 -17.46 19.04 3.42
C SER A 46 -16.49 19.89 2.59
N PHE A 47 -15.21 19.63 2.79
CA PHE A 47 -14.16 20.15 1.94
C PHE A 47 -14.42 19.55 0.57
N LYS A 48 -15.18 20.27 -0.25
CA LYS A 48 -15.22 20.08 -1.69
C LYS A 48 -13.84 20.46 -2.19
N LEU A 49 -12.89 19.54 -2.03
CA LEU A 49 -11.61 19.59 -2.71
C LEU A 49 -11.95 19.39 -4.18
N SER A 50 -12.05 20.50 -4.90
CA SER A 50 -12.13 20.52 -6.34
C SER A 50 -10.79 20.01 -6.89
N PHE A 51 -10.61 18.70 -6.89
CA PHE A 51 -9.49 18.07 -7.56
C PHE A 51 -9.66 18.30 -9.06
N SER A 52 -8.63 18.84 -9.70
CA SER A 52 -8.63 18.96 -11.15
C SER A 52 -8.74 17.56 -11.77
N PRO A 53 -9.49 17.38 -12.88
CA PRO A 53 -9.64 16.06 -13.52
C PRO A 53 -8.30 15.43 -13.91
N ALA A 54 -7.27 16.24 -14.17
CA ALA A 54 -5.90 15.79 -14.39
C ALA A 54 -5.31 15.03 -13.19
N LEU A 55 -5.65 15.44 -11.96
CA LEU A 55 -5.16 14.81 -10.73
C LEU A 55 -5.81 13.43 -10.51
N ALA A 56 -7.07 13.27 -10.93
CA ALA A 56 -7.76 11.97 -10.90
C ALA A 56 -7.06 10.95 -11.82
N VAL A 57 -6.69 11.36 -13.03
CA VAL A 57 -5.95 10.49 -13.98
C VAL A 57 -4.56 10.12 -13.44
N ALA A 58 -3.84 11.07 -12.84
CA ALA A 58 -2.55 10.79 -12.24
C ALA A 58 -2.67 9.80 -11.06
N ALA A 59 -3.71 9.96 -10.22
CA ALA A 59 -3.96 9.07 -9.09
C ALA A 59 -4.31 7.64 -9.54
N THR A 60 -5.12 7.47 -10.58
CA THR A 60 -5.45 6.13 -11.09
C THR A 60 -4.23 5.43 -11.66
N LEU A 61 -3.37 6.13 -12.42
CA LEU A 61 -2.11 5.57 -12.92
C LEU A 61 -1.17 5.16 -11.78
N LEU A 62 -1.07 5.98 -10.72
CA LEU A 62 -0.26 5.67 -9.55
C LEU A 62 -0.76 4.41 -8.84
N ILE A 63 -2.07 4.30 -8.62
CA ILE A 63 -2.71 3.13 -8.00
C ILE A 63 -2.49 1.89 -8.87
N LEU A 64 -2.64 2.00 -10.19
CA LEU A 64 -2.41 0.89 -11.12
C LEU A 64 -0.97 0.39 -11.08
N LEU A 65 0.00 1.31 -11.02
CA LEU A 65 1.43 0.99 -10.90
C LEU A 65 1.75 0.33 -9.56
N LEU A 66 1.19 0.82 -8.46
CA LEU A 66 1.36 0.23 -7.13
C LEU A 66 0.76 -1.17 -7.06
N ALA A 67 -0.49 -1.33 -7.52
CA ALA A 67 -1.18 -2.61 -7.53
C ALA A 67 -0.46 -3.62 -8.44
N GLY A 68 -0.08 -3.20 -9.64
CA GLY A 68 0.68 -4.02 -10.59
C GLY A 68 2.07 -4.40 -10.07
N GLY A 69 2.76 -3.45 -9.43
CA GLY A 69 4.08 -3.67 -8.84
C GLY A 69 4.05 -4.66 -7.66
N VAL A 70 3.08 -4.50 -6.76
CA VAL A 70 2.86 -5.43 -5.64
C VAL A 70 2.51 -6.82 -6.16
N TRP A 71 1.56 -6.92 -7.09
CA TRP A 71 1.17 -8.20 -7.70
C TRP A 71 2.35 -8.93 -8.37
N LEU A 72 3.16 -8.20 -9.14
CA LEU A 72 4.32 -8.76 -9.81
C LEU A 72 5.44 -9.15 -8.83
N GLY A 73 5.58 -8.43 -7.72
CA GLY A 73 6.50 -8.75 -6.63
C GLY A 73 6.14 -10.06 -5.93
N LEU A 74 4.86 -10.26 -5.61
CA LEU A 74 4.39 -11.51 -5.00
C LEU A 74 4.59 -12.71 -5.94
N ARG A 75 4.34 -12.56 -7.25
CA ARG A 75 4.59 -13.62 -8.23
C ARG A 75 6.07 -14.02 -8.36
N ARG A 76 7.01 -13.12 -8.07
CA ARG A 76 8.46 -13.45 -8.10
C ARG A 76 8.93 -14.13 -6.82
N SER A 77 8.28 -13.87 -5.69
CA SER A 77 8.65 -14.47 -4.40
C SER A 77 8.42 -15.98 -4.35
N SER A 78 7.39 -16.50 -5.02
CA SER A 78 7.09 -17.94 -5.08
C SER A 78 8.10 -18.75 -5.89
N SER A 79 8.93 -18.13 -6.74
CA SER A 79 9.98 -18.84 -7.50
C SER A 79 11.32 -18.96 -6.75
N ARG A 80 11.45 -18.37 -5.55
CA ARG A 80 12.70 -18.38 -4.78
C ARG A 80 12.74 -19.41 -3.65
N GLU A 81 11.62 -20.11 -3.41
CA GLU A 81 11.46 -21.10 -2.34
C GLU A 81 11.87 -22.52 -2.76
N GLY A 82 12.81 -22.63 -3.71
CA GLY A 82 13.43 -23.90 -4.13
C GLY A 82 14.95 -23.84 -4.18
N ARG A 83 15.58 -22.80 -3.61
CA ARG A 83 17.04 -22.73 -3.47
C ARG A 83 17.40 -22.96 -2.02
N ASP A 84 17.44 -24.24 -1.64
CA ASP A 84 18.01 -24.68 -0.39
C ASP A 84 19.43 -24.09 -0.25
N PRO A 85 19.76 -23.39 0.85
CA PRO A 85 21.14 -23.12 1.21
C PRO A 85 21.76 -24.42 1.74
N ILE A 86 21.91 -25.43 0.87
CA ILE A 86 22.77 -26.57 1.18
C ILE A 86 24.22 -26.08 1.07
N ALA A 87 24.93 -26.29 2.17
CA ALA A 87 26.38 -26.26 2.30
C ALA A 87 27.07 -24.88 2.26
N THR A 88 27.07 -24.22 3.41
CA THR A 88 28.36 -23.76 3.95
C THR A 88 28.42 -24.11 5.44
N ARG A 89 28.42 -25.42 5.70
CA ARG A 89 28.89 -25.98 6.97
C ARG A 89 30.42 -25.88 6.93
N ALA A 90 30.96 -25.23 7.95
CA ALA A 90 32.38 -25.05 8.21
C ALA A 90 33.21 -26.31 7.99
N ALA A 91 34.29 -26.17 7.23
CA ALA A 91 35.52 -26.92 7.42
C ALA A 91 36.68 -25.89 7.51
N PRO A 92 37.51 -25.95 8.58
CA PRO A 92 38.67 -25.09 8.72
C PRO A 92 39.89 -25.71 8.03
N ILE A 93 40.76 -24.83 7.50
CA ILE A 93 42.20 -25.03 7.25
C ILE A 93 42.57 -26.08 6.19
N GLU A 94 43.06 -25.64 5.03
CA GLU A 94 44.46 -25.95 4.66
C GLU A 94 45.00 -24.98 3.59
N GLU A 95 46.12 -24.38 3.99
CA GLU A 95 47.08 -23.63 3.22
C GLU A 95 47.69 -24.49 2.11
N LYS A 96 47.53 -24.09 0.85
CA LYS A 96 48.56 -24.39 -0.16
C LYS A 96 48.63 -23.33 -1.25
N ARG A 97 49.64 -22.50 -1.07
CA ARG A 97 50.31 -21.67 -2.07
C ARG A 97 50.66 -22.52 -3.30
N SER A 98 50.24 -22.09 -4.49
CA SER A 98 50.96 -22.35 -5.75
C SER A 98 50.55 -21.31 -6.78
N ASP A 99 51.53 -20.49 -7.15
CA ASP A 99 51.56 -19.69 -8.35
C ASP A 99 51.35 -20.58 -9.59
N GLN A 100 50.49 -20.17 -10.52
CA GLN A 100 50.76 -20.34 -11.95
C GLN A 100 49.77 -19.52 -12.78
N GLY A 101 50.30 -18.48 -13.42
CA GLY A 101 49.60 -17.77 -14.48
C GLY A 101 49.56 -18.63 -15.74
N VAL A 102 48.44 -18.59 -16.46
CA VAL A 102 48.39 -18.85 -17.91
C VAL A 102 47.35 -17.93 -18.54
N SER A 103 47.82 -17.29 -19.58
CA SER A 103 47.23 -16.37 -20.53
C SER A 103 46.19 -16.98 -21.50
N GLY A 104 45.08 -16.25 -21.72
CA GLY A 104 44.25 -16.22 -22.96
C GLY A 104 43.52 -17.52 -23.38
N PRO A 105 42.60 -17.50 -24.39
CA PRO A 105 42.25 -16.43 -25.33
C PRO A 105 40.74 -16.07 -25.41
N ARG A 106 40.45 -14.88 -25.95
CA ARG A 106 39.16 -14.45 -26.55
C ARG A 106 39.03 -15.14 -27.92
N PRO A 107 37.86 -15.67 -28.39
CA PRO A 107 36.89 -14.92 -29.24
C PRO A 107 35.46 -15.60 -29.20
N PRO A 108 34.50 -15.43 -30.15
CA PRO A 108 34.39 -14.54 -31.32
C PRO A 108 33.08 -13.72 -31.40
N ILE A 109 33.11 -12.80 -32.37
CA ILE A 109 32.07 -11.91 -32.87
C ILE A 109 31.21 -12.66 -33.91
N GLY A 110 29.88 -12.43 -33.89
CA GLY A 110 28.96 -12.61 -35.04
C GLY A 110 28.41 -14.02 -35.28
N PRO A 111 27.23 -14.18 -35.93
CA PRO A 111 26.82 -13.40 -37.10
C PRO A 111 25.36 -12.87 -37.10
N GLU A 112 25.19 -11.75 -37.82
CA GLU A 112 24.18 -11.51 -38.86
C GLU A 112 22.69 -11.84 -38.57
N ASN A 113 21.90 -10.77 -38.48
CA ASN A 113 20.45 -10.81 -38.64
C ASN A 113 20.13 -10.41 -40.10
N PRO A 114 19.62 -11.31 -40.94
CA PRO A 114 19.18 -10.98 -42.30
C PRO A 114 17.81 -10.26 -42.29
N GLY A 115 17.59 -9.43 -43.32
CA GLY A 115 16.44 -8.54 -43.50
C GLY A 115 15.08 -9.23 -43.65
N ASP A 116 14.03 -8.60 -44.14
CA ASP A 116 13.83 -7.30 -44.78
C ASP A 116 12.29 -7.04 -44.69
N PRO A 117 11.56 -6.45 -45.65
CA PRO A 117 11.05 -5.08 -45.67
C PRO A 117 9.48 -5.00 -45.67
N THR A 118 8.95 -3.81 -45.98
CA THR A 118 7.54 -3.43 -46.31
C THR A 118 6.60 -3.16 -45.13
N GLY A 119 5.77 -2.12 -45.09
CA GLY A 119 5.44 -1.04 -46.02
C GLY A 119 4.90 0.17 -45.20
N ALA A 120 5.15 1.40 -45.67
CA ALA A 120 4.23 2.18 -46.49
C ALA A 120 3.39 3.17 -45.64
N VAL A 121 3.05 4.31 -46.28
CA VAL A 121 2.08 5.36 -45.86
C VAL A 121 2.69 6.43 -44.94
N SER A 122 2.59 7.74 -45.18
CA SER A 122 2.08 8.55 -46.29
C SER A 122 2.36 10.03 -45.96
N SER A 123 2.60 10.82 -47.01
CA SER A 123 2.25 12.24 -47.19
C SER A 123 2.79 13.30 -46.20
N ASN A 124 3.85 13.99 -46.64
CA ASN A 124 4.00 15.44 -46.45
C ASN A 124 3.10 16.21 -47.42
N PRO A 125 2.62 17.40 -47.06
CA PRO A 125 2.39 18.50 -47.99
C PRO A 125 3.25 19.75 -47.65
N PRO A 126 3.31 20.74 -48.56
CA PRO A 126 4.52 21.51 -48.84
C PRO A 126 4.63 22.84 -48.08
N ASP A 127 5.88 23.30 -48.03
CA ASP A 127 6.37 24.67 -48.19
C ASP A 127 5.37 25.82 -48.02
N ASN A 128 5.61 26.63 -46.98
CA ASN A 128 5.43 28.07 -47.11
C ASN A 128 6.53 28.80 -46.34
N GLU A 129 7.38 29.45 -47.12
CA GLU A 129 8.47 30.33 -46.71
C GLU A 129 7.96 31.53 -45.90
N LEU A 130 8.64 31.84 -44.80
CA LEU A 130 8.91 33.23 -44.40
C LEU A 130 10.32 33.29 -43.75
N PRO A 131 11.24 34.13 -44.26
CA PRO A 131 12.56 34.29 -43.65
C PRO A 131 12.46 35.11 -42.37
N ILE A 132 12.64 34.45 -41.22
CA ILE A 132 12.76 35.13 -39.92
C ILE A 132 14.20 35.64 -39.78
N PRO A 133 14.42 36.92 -39.45
CA PRO A 133 15.76 37.48 -39.28
C PRO A 133 16.46 36.86 -38.07
N VAL A 134 17.63 36.26 -38.32
CA VAL A 134 18.54 35.71 -37.32
C VAL A 134 19.16 36.86 -36.51
N VAL A 135 18.65 37.08 -35.30
CA VAL A 135 19.27 37.99 -34.33
C VAL A 135 20.40 37.23 -33.61
N PRO A 136 21.64 37.75 -33.59
CA PRO A 136 22.74 37.10 -32.87
C PRO A 136 22.51 37.18 -31.36
N ARG A 137 22.15 36.03 -30.78
CA ARG A 137 21.95 35.84 -29.34
C ARG A 137 23.31 35.80 -28.64
N ASN A 138 23.78 36.97 -28.22
CA ASN A 138 24.99 37.15 -27.42
C ASN A 138 24.87 36.39 -26.08
N LYS A 139 25.57 35.25 -25.96
CA LYS A 139 25.63 34.44 -24.74
C LYS A 139 26.77 34.95 -23.86
N SER A 140 26.48 35.91 -22.99
CA SER A 140 27.35 36.20 -21.84
C SER A 140 26.92 35.29 -20.68
N PRO A 141 27.80 34.43 -20.13
CA PRO A 141 27.47 33.63 -18.96
C PRO A 141 27.47 34.52 -17.71
N ARG A 142 26.29 35.00 -17.31
CA ARG A 142 26.08 35.62 -15.99
C ARG A 142 26.23 34.53 -14.92
N ARG A 143 27.42 34.46 -14.33
CA ARG A 143 27.68 33.77 -13.06
C ARG A 143 26.91 34.50 -11.96
N PHE A 144 25.67 34.11 -11.72
CA PHE A 144 24.98 34.45 -10.48
C PHE A 144 25.40 33.47 -9.40
N SER A 145 26.24 33.97 -8.51
CA SER A 145 26.59 33.42 -7.21
C SER A 145 25.35 32.94 -6.44
N ALA A 146 25.30 31.64 -6.15
CA ALA A 146 24.33 31.01 -5.28
C ALA A 146 24.91 30.85 -3.87
N PRO A 147 24.55 31.71 -2.91
CA PRO A 147 24.64 31.35 -1.49
C PRO A 147 23.26 31.33 -0.79
N ARG A 148 22.16 31.72 -1.45
CA ARG A 148 20.89 31.98 -0.75
C ARG A 148 19.96 30.77 -0.56
N GLN A 149 20.21 29.64 -1.24
CA GLN A 149 19.35 28.45 -1.13
C GLN A 149 19.67 27.57 0.09
N GLN A 150 20.89 27.63 0.63
CA GLN A 150 21.26 26.81 1.81
C GLN A 150 20.65 27.34 3.11
N GLU A 151 20.37 28.65 3.21
CA GLU A 151 19.82 29.24 4.44
C GLU A 151 18.33 28.88 4.64
N MET A 152 17.56 28.74 3.55
CA MET A 152 16.15 28.31 3.65
C MET A 152 15.99 26.83 4.02
N ALA A 153 16.98 25.97 3.75
CA ALA A 153 16.94 24.58 4.17
C ALA A 153 17.04 24.45 5.70
N ARG A 154 17.82 25.31 6.37
CA ARG A 154 18.02 25.29 7.82
C ARG A 154 16.80 25.77 8.62
N TYR A 155 15.93 26.58 8.02
CA TYR A 155 14.69 27.03 8.69
C TYR A 155 13.54 26.01 8.60
N ARG A 156 13.61 25.01 7.71
CA ARG A 156 12.52 24.05 7.50
C ARG A 156 12.49 22.92 8.54
N GLU A 157 13.60 22.62 9.20
CA GLU A 157 13.69 21.56 10.21
C GLU A 157 13.08 21.93 11.57
N LYS A 158 12.97 23.22 11.93
CA LYS A 158 12.47 23.64 13.24
C LYS A 158 10.95 23.74 13.38
N ARG A 159 10.19 23.31 12.37
CA ARG A 159 8.72 23.23 12.42
C ARG A 159 8.26 21.78 12.31
N THR A 160 8.78 20.91 13.16
CA THR A 160 8.02 19.75 13.60
C THR A 160 6.77 20.28 14.30
N SER A 161 5.67 20.30 13.56
CA SER A 161 4.42 20.86 14.04
C SER A 161 3.94 20.08 15.28
N PRO A 162 3.39 20.75 16.30
CA PRO A 162 2.86 20.09 17.51
C PRO A 162 1.82 19.01 17.19
N ARG A 163 1.17 19.12 16.03
CA ARG A 163 0.26 18.10 15.49
C ARG A 163 0.93 16.76 15.20
N ARG A 164 2.20 16.75 14.79
CA ARG A 164 2.93 15.51 14.49
C ARG A 164 3.29 14.73 15.75
N GLU A 165 3.57 15.44 16.85
CA GLU A 165 3.77 14.84 18.17
C GLU A 165 2.48 14.25 18.74
N GLN A 166 1.34 14.93 18.56
CA GLN A 166 0.03 14.39 18.97
C GLN A 166 -0.29 13.10 18.21
N ILE A 167 -0.10 13.07 16.89
CA ILE A 167 -0.30 11.86 16.07
C ILE A 167 0.63 10.73 16.52
N ALA A 168 1.88 11.04 16.90
CA ALA A 168 2.82 10.03 17.41
C ALA A 168 2.32 9.42 18.74
N ARG A 169 1.85 10.26 19.68
CA ARG A 169 1.31 9.80 20.96
C ARG A 169 0.02 8.97 20.81
N GLU A 170 -0.87 9.40 19.92
CA GLU A 170 -2.08 8.63 19.58
C GLU A 170 -1.74 7.28 18.94
N GLY A 171 -0.72 7.25 18.07
CA GLY A 171 -0.22 6.03 17.45
C GLY A 171 0.34 5.03 18.47
N GLU A 172 1.03 5.51 19.51
CA GLU A 172 1.53 4.67 20.60
C GLU A 172 0.38 4.05 21.42
N ALA A 173 -0.65 4.84 21.74
CA ALA A 173 -1.82 4.35 22.47
C ALA A 173 -2.59 3.29 21.65
N ALA A 174 -2.79 3.53 20.35
CA ALA A 174 -3.43 2.57 19.46
C ALA A 174 -2.63 1.26 19.34
N LYS A 175 -1.29 1.35 19.29
CA LYS A 175 -0.41 0.19 19.29
C LYS A 175 -0.53 -0.62 20.57
N ALA A 176 -0.59 0.03 21.73
CA ALA A 176 -0.77 -0.64 23.01
C ALA A 176 -2.11 -1.39 23.08
N GLN A 177 -3.20 -0.77 22.58
CA GLN A 177 -4.51 -1.43 22.48
C GLN A 177 -4.50 -2.66 21.57
N LEU A 178 -3.82 -2.57 20.42
CA LEU A 178 -3.68 -3.71 19.50
C LEU A 178 -2.95 -4.88 20.17
N ILE A 179 -1.85 -4.61 20.87
CA ILE A 179 -1.08 -5.63 21.60
C ILE A 179 -1.95 -6.29 22.68
N MET A 180 -2.72 -5.50 23.44
CA MET A 180 -3.63 -6.02 24.45
C MET A 180 -4.72 -6.91 23.84
N ALA A 181 -5.33 -6.50 22.73
CA ALA A 181 -6.33 -7.29 22.03
C ALA A 181 -5.76 -8.63 21.51
N LEU A 182 -4.53 -8.62 20.99
CA LEU A 182 -3.84 -9.82 20.53
C LEU A 182 -3.59 -10.81 21.69
N HIS A 183 -3.18 -10.31 22.86
CA HIS A 183 -3.01 -11.15 24.05
C HIS A 183 -4.32 -11.83 24.45
N ILE A 184 -5.42 -11.06 24.55
CA ILE A 184 -6.73 -11.61 24.90
C ILE A 184 -7.19 -12.67 23.89
N ALA A 185 -6.98 -12.41 22.59
CA ALA A 185 -7.32 -13.37 21.54
C ALA A 185 -6.48 -14.65 21.66
N SER A 186 -5.18 -14.52 21.93
CA SER A 186 -4.28 -15.66 22.14
C SER A 186 -4.67 -16.49 23.36
N ASP A 187 -5.04 -15.86 24.47
CA ASP A 187 -5.46 -16.54 25.69
C ASP A 187 -6.77 -17.32 25.48
N LYS A 188 -7.70 -16.75 24.71
CA LYS A 188 -8.95 -17.44 24.33
C LYS A 188 -8.69 -18.62 23.41
N LEU A 189 -7.82 -18.46 22.40
CA LEU A 189 -7.44 -19.55 21.51
C LEU A 189 -6.81 -20.70 22.31
N ASN A 190 -5.90 -20.38 23.22
CA ASN A 190 -5.23 -21.37 24.07
C ASN A 190 -6.22 -22.08 25.01
N SER A 191 -7.21 -21.35 25.55
CA SER A 191 -8.29 -21.95 26.35
C SER A 191 -9.15 -22.93 25.54
N VAL A 192 -9.48 -22.59 24.29
CA VAL A 192 -10.21 -23.48 23.38
C VAL A 192 -9.37 -24.71 23.03
N GLN A 193 -8.08 -24.53 22.73
CA GLN A 193 -7.16 -25.61 22.43
C GLN A 193 -7.03 -26.58 23.61
N LYS A 194 -6.89 -26.05 24.83
CA LYS A 194 -6.88 -26.84 26.06
C LYS A 194 -8.19 -27.59 26.29
N LYS A 195 -9.35 -27.00 25.94
CA LYS A 195 -10.66 -27.68 26.02
C LYS A 195 -10.78 -28.83 25.01
N ILE A 196 -10.22 -28.68 23.81
CA ILE A 196 -10.21 -29.72 22.78
C ILE A 196 -9.25 -30.85 23.17
N GLN A 197 -8.07 -30.52 23.70
CA GLN A 197 -7.06 -31.51 24.07
C GLN A 197 -7.29 -32.15 25.45
N GLY A 198 -8.05 -31.49 26.34
CA GLY A 198 -8.14 -31.81 27.76
C GLY A 198 -9.41 -32.53 28.23
N ASN A 199 -10.23 -33.09 27.33
CA ASN A 199 -11.37 -33.92 27.78
C ASN A 199 -11.56 -35.26 27.04
N PRO A 200 -10.59 -36.19 27.10
CA PRO A 200 -10.86 -37.61 26.89
C PRO A 200 -11.24 -38.27 28.23
N GLY A 201 -12.50 -38.13 28.67
CA GLY A 201 -13.04 -39.04 29.69
C GLY A 201 -13.83 -38.39 30.82
N THR A 202 -15.14 -38.26 30.60
CA THR A 202 -16.18 -38.72 31.53
C THR A 202 -17.36 -39.18 30.70
#